data_AF-A0A8T4IX81-F1
#
_entry.id   AF-A0A8T4IX81-F1
#
_cell.length_a   1.000
_cell.length_b   1.000
_cell.length_c   1.000
_cell.angle_alpha   90.00
_cell.angle_beta   90.00
_cell.angle_gamma   90.00
#
_symmetry.space_group_name_H-M   'P 1'
#
loop_
_entity.id
_entity.type
_entity.pdbx_description
1 polymer ?
#
loop_
_entity_poly.entity_id
_entity_poly.type
_entity_poly.pdbx_seq_one_letter_code
_entity_poly.pdbx_strand_id
1 'polypeptide(L)'
;MTARAAVVTELRLSSYRSLRGLVVPLTPVTLLTGPSGSGKSTVLEAYEALARLGGGEALGEVFGTVSGGPSAYVPQRARPDGQGRRGFRLGCTVDGPAGTVHFDVAVQAEPELRIAGERLTGAGGRALLSTALRDPARRTVQAEWHTAGATRVTRAPLPDDRLGTALLPLRVAGTTEGQRHVLAAA
;
A
#
# COMPACT_ATOMS: atom_id res chain seq x y z
N MET A 1 30.77 -2.59 5.09
CA MET A 1 29.53 -1.79 5.24
C MET A 1 28.40 -2.77 5.48
N THR A 2 27.86 -2.83 6.69
CA THR A 2 26.63 -3.59 6.98
C THR A 2 25.48 -2.91 6.23
N ALA A 3 24.79 -3.65 5.37
CA ALA A 3 23.61 -3.13 4.68
C ALA A 3 22.57 -2.71 5.72
N ARG A 4 22.08 -1.47 5.63
CA ARG A 4 21.06 -0.95 6.54
C ARG A 4 19.76 -1.73 6.30
N ALA A 5 19.23 -2.39 7.32
CA ALA A 5 17.94 -3.08 7.21
C ALA A 5 16.83 -2.09 6.85
N ALA A 6 15.82 -2.55 6.10
CA ALA A 6 14.64 -1.74 5.81
C ALA A 6 13.83 -1.52 7.10
N VAL A 7 13.44 -0.28 7.38
CA VAL A 7 12.70 0.11 8.57
C VAL A 7 11.57 1.05 8.17
N VAL A 8 10.36 0.79 8.67
CA VAL A 8 9.22 1.71 8.50
C VAL A 8 9.42 2.90 9.44
N THR A 9 9.48 4.10 8.88
CA THR A 9 9.73 5.36 9.62
C THR A 9 8.51 6.26 9.71
N GLU A 10 7.46 5.98 8.95
CA GLU A 10 6.19 6.71 8.99
C GLU A 10 5.04 5.80 8.59
N LEU A 11 3.90 5.96 9.26
CA LEU A 11 2.62 5.37 8.89
C LEU A 11 1.62 6.48 8.55
N ARG A 12 0.91 6.34 7.44
CA ARG A 12 -0.12 7.29 6.96
C ARG A 12 -1.48 6.60 6.91
N LEU A 13 -2.44 7.14 7.66
CA LEU A 13 -3.84 6.71 7.68
C LEU A 13 -4.69 7.82 7.06
N SER A 14 -4.57 7.94 5.74
CA SER A 14 -5.24 9.00 4.95
C SER A 14 -6.75 8.93 5.09
N SER A 15 -7.32 7.73 5.04
CA SER A 15 -8.75 7.52 5.27
C SER A 15 -9.01 6.09 5.73
N TYR A 16 -9.05 5.83 7.04
CA TYR A 16 -9.12 4.47 7.60
C TYR A 16 -9.89 4.44 8.93
N ARG A 17 -11.00 3.70 9.00
CA ARG A 17 -11.94 3.70 10.13
C ARG A 17 -12.29 5.12 10.60
N SER A 18 -12.10 5.43 11.89
CA SER A 18 -12.29 6.74 12.49
C SER A 18 -11.13 7.71 12.22
N LEU A 19 -9.98 7.23 11.75
CA LEU A 19 -8.77 8.03 11.53
C LEU A 19 -8.74 8.61 10.10
N ARG A 20 -8.35 9.88 9.98
CA ARG A 20 -8.33 10.65 8.73
C ARG A 20 -7.13 11.57 8.72
N GLY A 21 -6.33 11.51 7.68
CA GLY A 21 -5.15 12.36 7.53
C GLY A 21 -4.15 12.23 8.69
N LEU A 22 -4.16 11.10 9.41
CA LEU A 22 -3.23 10.88 10.50
C LEU A 22 -1.89 10.42 9.94
N VAL A 23 -0.82 11.10 10.34
CA VAL A 23 0.56 10.71 10.06
C VAL A 23 1.22 10.37 11.41
N VAL A 24 1.77 9.16 11.51
CA VAL A 24 2.43 8.66 12.73
C VAL A 24 3.91 8.45 12.40
N PRO A 25 4.81 9.33 12.87
CA PRO A 25 6.24 9.08 12.75
C PRO A 25 6.61 7.88 13.63
N LEU A 26 7.46 7.00 13.09
CA LEU A 26 7.93 5.80 13.77
C LEU A 26 9.45 5.92 13.97
N THR A 27 9.86 5.71 15.21
CA THR A 27 11.26 5.51 15.60
C THR A 27 11.47 4.05 16.00
N PRO A 28 12.73 3.59 16.26
CA PRO A 28 13.00 2.20 16.62
C PRO A 28 12.11 1.65 17.74
N VAL A 29 11.68 2.50 18.68
CA VAL A 29 10.66 2.18 19.67
C VAL A 29 9.67 3.34 19.75
N THR A 30 8.43 3.09 19.35
CA THR A 30 7.35 4.09 19.38
C THR A 30 6.24 3.65 20.32
N LEU A 31 5.99 4.43 21.38
CA LEU A 31 4.90 4.18 22.32
C LEU A 31 3.67 5.03 21.96
N LEU A 32 2.56 4.36 21.62
CA LEU A 32 1.28 5.03 21.38
C LEU A 32 0.50 5.16 22.70
N THR A 33 0.25 6.39 23.14
CA THR A 33 -0.50 6.68 24.38
C THR A 33 -1.72 7.56 24.12
N GLY A 34 -2.64 7.62 25.08
CA GLY A 34 -3.85 8.44 25.00
C GLY A 34 -5.11 7.72 25.51
N PRO A 35 -6.26 8.43 25.61
CA PRO A 35 -7.50 7.89 26.16
C PRO A 35 -8.03 6.65 25.40
N SER A 36 -8.88 5.86 26.05
CA SER A 36 -9.62 4.79 25.36
C SER A 36 -10.42 5.35 24.19
N GLY A 37 -10.43 4.63 23.06
CA GLY A 37 -11.10 5.08 21.83
C GLY A 37 -10.31 6.10 20.99
N SER A 38 -9.11 6.53 21.40
CA SER A 38 -8.29 7.49 20.63
C SER A 38 -7.69 6.95 19.33
N GLY A 39 -7.89 5.67 19.00
CA GLY A 39 -7.41 5.05 17.76
C GLY A 39 -6.04 4.38 17.83
N LYS A 40 -5.41 4.23 19.01
CA LYS A 40 -4.11 3.54 19.17
C LYS A 40 -4.10 2.13 18.55
N SER A 41 -5.10 1.31 18.89
CA SER A 41 -5.23 -0.04 18.33
C SER A 41 -5.43 0.00 16.81
N THR A 42 -6.19 0.97 16.31
CA THR A 42 -6.38 1.17 14.86
C THR A 42 -5.08 1.52 14.14
N VAL A 43 -4.17 2.27 14.77
CA VAL A 43 -2.83 2.54 14.22
C VAL A 43 -2.01 1.25 14.14
N LEU A 44 -2.02 0.42 15.19
CA LEU A 44 -1.32 -0.87 15.20
C LEU A 44 -1.93 -1.86 14.18
N GLU A 45 -3.26 -1.94 14.09
CA GLU A 45 -3.97 -2.73 13.08
C GLU A 45 -3.58 -2.32 11.65
N ALA A 46 -3.48 -1.01 11.39
CA ALA A 46 -3.07 -0.51 10.08
C ALA A 46 -1.61 -0.87 9.76
N TYR A 47 -0.72 -0.82 10.76
CA TYR A 47 0.67 -1.26 10.61
C TYR A 47 0.76 -2.75 10.32
N GLU A 48 0.05 -3.58 11.09
CA GLU A 48 -0.03 -5.03 10.88
C GLU A 48 -0.57 -5.35 9.48
N ALA A 49 -1.65 -4.68 9.06
CA ALA A 49 -2.23 -4.86 7.74
C ALA A 49 -1.22 -4.55 6.63
N LEU A 50 -0.48 -3.44 6.71
CA LEU A 50 0.56 -3.12 5.73
C LEU A 50 1.70 -4.15 5.72
N ALA A 51 2.12 -4.65 6.89
CA ALA A 51 3.15 -5.66 7.00
C ALA A 51 2.71 -6.98 6.33
N ARG A 52 1.48 -7.44 6.59
CA ARG A 52 0.89 -8.65 6.00
C ARG A 52 0.73 -8.53 4.48
N LEU A 53 0.21 -7.39 4.01
CA LEU A 53 0.10 -7.11 2.58
C LEU A 53 1.46 -7.04 1.89
N GLY A 54 2.46 -6.41 2.52
CA GLY A 54 3.84 -6.40 2.04
C GLY A 54 4.48 -7.78 1.99
N GLY A 55 4.07 -8.68 2.89
CA GLY A 55 4.41 -10.11 2.86
C GLY A 55 3.71 -10.92 1.77
N GLY A 56 2.81 -10.31 0.99
CA GLY A 56 2.11 -10.96 -0.13
C GLY A 56 0.77 -11.62 0.23
N GLU A 57 0.27 -11.44 1.46
CA GLU A 57 -1.07 -11.92 1.84
C GLU A 57 -2.16 -11.22 1.02
N ALA A 58 -3.25 -11.96 0.74
CA ALA A 58 -4.35 -11.43 -0.05
C ALA A 58 -5.24 -10.48 0.79
N LEU A 59 -5.87 -9.49 0.15
CA LEU A 59 -6.78 -8.54 0.81
C LEU A 59 -7.88 -9.26 1.63
N GLY A 60 -8.41 -10.37 1.12
CA GLY A 60 -9.43 -11.16 1.82
C GLY A 60 -8.95 -11.76 3.14
N GLU A 61 -7.67 -12.13 3.23
CA GLU A 61 -7.06 -12.68 4.45
C GLU A 61 -6.78 -11.56 5.47
N VAL A 62 -6.43 -10.37 5.00
CA VAL A 62 -6.10 -9.22 5.85
C VAL A 62 -7.34 -8.50 6.36
N PHE A 63 -8.35 -8.30 5.50
CA PHE A 63 -9.53 -7.46 5.80
C PHE A 63 -10.87 -8.22 5.80
N GLY A 64 -10.90 -9.49 5.41
CA GLY A 64 -12.16 -10.25 5.28
C GLY A 64 -12.67 -10.89 6.57
N THR A 65 -11.84 -11.01 7.61
CA THR A 65 -12.15 -11.81 8.81
C THR A 65 -12.85 -11.04 9.94
N VAL A 66 -12.94 -9.71 9.84
CA VAL A 66 -13.54 -8.86 10.88
C VAL A 66 -15.06 -8.86 10.81
N SER A 67 -15.74 -8.72 11.96
CA SER A 67 -17.19 -8.48 12.00
C SER A 67 -17.55 -7.20 11.23
N GLY A 68 -18.50 -7.31 10.29
CA GLY A 68 -18.83 -6.23 9.35
C GLY A 68 -18.00 -6.24 8.06
N GLY A 69 -17.08 -7.20 7.91
CA GLY A 69 -16.28 -7.41 6.72
C GLY A 69 -15.40 -6.20 6.36
N PRO A 70 -14.99 -6.10 5.09
CA PRO A 70 -14.08 -5.03 4.65
C PRO A 70 -14.62 -3.61 4.86
N SER A 71 -15.94 -3.45 4.89
CA SER A 71 -16.61 -2.17 5.17
C SER A 71 -16.30 -1.61 6.56
N ALA A 72 -15.91 -2.45 7.52
CA ALA A 72 -15.53 -2.02 8.87
C ALA A 72 -14.27 -1.13 8.89
N TYR A 73 -13.45 -1.17 7.83
CA TYR A 73 -12.27 -0.33 7.65
C TYR A 73 -12.58 0.99 6.93
N VAL A 74 -13.76 1.10 6.34
CA VAL A 74 -14.19 2.31 5.64
C VAL A 74 -14.56 3.38 6.67
N PRO A 75 -14.01 4.60 6.55
CA PRO A 75 -14.67 5.81 7.01
C PRO A 75 -16.21 5.80 7.13
N GLN A 76 -16.76 5.87 8.35
CA GLN A 76 -18.22 5.90 8.57
C GLN A 76 -18.94 6.99 7.75
N ARG A 77 -18.33 8.18 7.64
CA ARG A 77 -18.87 9.32 6.88
C ARG A 77 -18.49 9.32 5.38
N ALA A 78 -17.76 8.32 4.88
CA ALA A 78 -17.47 8.25 3.45
C ALA A 78 -18.75 7.91 2.70
N ARG A 79 -19.10 8.76 1.74
CA ARG A 79 -20.20 8.52 0.82
C ARG A 79 -19.72 7.64 -0.34
N PRO A 80 -20.57 6.75 -0.86
CA PRO A 80 -20.26 6.05 -2.09
C PRO A 80 -20.10 7.07 -3.22
N ASP A 81 -19.22 6.76 -4.17
CA ASP A 81 -19.15 7.52 -5.42
C ASP A 81 -20.32 7.15 -6.37
N GLY A 82 -20.33 7.72 -7.57
CA GLY A 82 -21.38 7.46 -8.56
C GLY A 82 -21.50 5.99 -9.02
N GLN A 83 -20.53 5.15 -8.68
CA GLN A 83 -20.53 3.71 -8.95
C GLN A 83 -20.78 2.88 -7.68
N GLY A 84 -21.17 3.51 -6.57
CA GLY A 84 -21.41 2.82 -5.30
C GLY A 84 -20.14 2.48 -4.53
N ARG A 85 -18.97 2.95 -4.97
CA ARG A 85 -17.69 2.48 -4.41
C ARG A 85 -17.34 3.20 -3.12
N ARG A 86 -16.89 2.44 -2.13
CA ARG A 86 -16.32 2.97 -0.87
C ARG A 86 -15.05 2.20 -0.53
N GLY A 87 -14.15 2.86 0.18
CA GLY A 87 -12.82 2.32 0.44
C GLY A 87 -12.04 3.08 1.49
N PHE A 88 -10.81 2.66 1.68
CA PHE A 88 -9.88 3.23 2.63
C PHE A 88 -8.48 3.36 2.02
N ARG A 89 -7.63 4.17 2.66
CA ARG A 89 -6.27 4.46 2.20
C ARG A 89 -5.29 4.40 3.34
N LEU A 90 -4.23 3.63 3.11
CA LEU A 90 -3.10 3.43 4.00
C LEU A 90 -1.82 3.72 3.23
N GLY A 91 -0.76 4.06 3.95
CA GLY A 91 0.57 4.20 3.38
C GLY A 91 1.65 4.18 4.44
N CYS A 92 2.89 4.04 4.02
CA CYS A 92 4.04 4.12 4.89
C CYS A 92 5.26 4.72 4.17
N THR A 93 6.23 5.16 4.96
CA THR A 93 7.57 5.48 4.49
C THR A 93 8.53 4.44 5.04
N VAL A 94 9.41 3.94 4.18
CA VAL A 94 10.42 2.93 4.52
C VAL A 94 11.80 3.49 4.16
N ASP A 95 12.71 3.47 5.12
CA ASP A 95 14.12 3.74 4.88
C ASP A 95 14.87 2.42 4.79
N GLY A 96 15.66 2.22 3.74
CA GLY A 96 16.40 0.98 3.55
C GLY A 96 17.49 1.08 2.48
N PRO A 97 17.96 -0.07 1.95
CA PRO A 97 19.03 -0.13 0.94
C PRO A 97 18.70 0.61 -0.36
N ALA A 98 17.41 0.74 -0.71
CA ALA A 98 16.95 1.50 -1.87
C ALA A 98 16.84 3.02 -1.62
N GLY A 99 17.22 3.49 -0.43
CA GLY A 99 16.92 4.84 0.04
C GLY A 99 15.53 4.93 0.67
N THR A 100 15.03 6.15 0.83
CA THR A 100 13.67 6.41 1.31
C THR A 100 12.66 6.08 0.22
N VAL A 101 11.68 5.26 0.56
CA VAL A 101 10.59 4.83 -0.31
C VAL A 101 9.26 5.17 0.34
N HIS A 102 8.34 5.73 -0.45
CA HIS A 102 6.97 5.99 -0.02
C HIS A 102 6.04 4.99 -0.71
N PHE A 103 5.23 4.30 0.09
CA PHE A 103 4.21 3.39 -0.38
C PHE A 103 2.82 3.90 0.04
N ASP A 104 1.87 3.93 -0.89
CA ASP A 104 0.47 4.21 -0.61
C ASP A 104 -0.42 3.22 -1.35
N VAL A 105 -1.48 2.75 -0.69
CA VAL A 105 -2.48 1.84 -1.26
C VAL A 105 -3.89 2.38 -1.01
N ALA A 106 -4.70 2.35 -2.06
CA ALA A 106 -6.12 2.58 -2.02
C ALA A 106 -6.86 1.25 -2.19
N VAL A 107 -7.64 0.88 -1.19
CA VAL A 107 -8.43 -0.34 -1.17
C VAL A 107 -9.90 0.04 -1.33
N GLN A 108 -10.56 -0.54 -2.32
CA GLN A 108 -12.01 -0.56 -2.41
C GLN A 108 -12.52 -1.67 -1.49
N ALA A 109 -13.49 -1.36 -0.64
CA ALA A 109 -14.19 -2.33 0.21
C ALA A 109 -15.59 -2.66 -0.32
N GLU A 110 -16.24 -1.68 -0.96
CA GLU A 110 -17.58 -1.81 -1.52
C GLU A 110 -17.57 -1.38 -3.01
N PRO A 111 -18.36 -2.02 -3.89
CA PRO A 111 -19.20 -3.19 -3.61
C PRO A 111 -18.39 -4.47 -3.41
N GLU A 112 -17.14 -4.51 -3.89
CA GLU A 112 -16.26 -5.66 -3.78
C GLU A 112 -14.89 -5.26 -3.24
N LEU A 113 -14.30 -6.12 -2.41
CA LEU A 113 -12.95 -5.95 -1.90
C LEU A 113 -11.92 -6.13 -3.01
N ARG A 114 -11.13 -5.08 -3.27
CA ARG A 114 -10.02 -5.08 -4.23
C ARG A 114 -9.09 -3.88 -4.06
N ILE A 115 -7.91 -3.96 -4.63
CA ILE A 115 -7.00 -2.83 -4.80
C ILE A 115 -7.58 -1.91 -5.88
N ALA A 116 -7.84 -0.65 -5.52
CA ALA A 116 -8.20 0.39 -6.48
C ALA A 116 -6.95 0.99 -7.15
N GLY A 117 -5.85 1.03 -6.41
CA GLY A 117 -4.54 1.41 -6.91
C GLY A 117 -3.51 1.45 -5.79
N GLU A 118 -2.24 1.33 -6.18
CA GLU A 118 -1.09 1.49 -5.30
C GLU A 118 -0.05 2.38 -5.95
N ARG A 119 0.83 2.94 -5.13
CA ARG A 119 1.94 3.77 -5.59
C ARG A 119 3.15 3.49 -4.74
N LEU A 120 4.25 3.10 -5.40
CA LEU A 120 5.58 3.01 -4.82
C LEU A 120 6.44 4.11 -5.42
N THR A 121 7.01 4.95 -4.57
CA THR A 121 7.79 6.12 -4.98
C THR A 121 9.16 6.06 -4.31
N GLY A 122 10.22 6.08 -5.11
CA GLY A 122 11.60 6.13 -4.62
C GLY A 122 12.08 7.54 -4.34
N ALA A 123 13.36 7.66 -3.97
CA ALA A 123 14.02 8.94 -3.72
C ALA A 123 13.83 9.93 -4.89
N GLY A 124 13.67 11.21 -4.56
CA GLY A 124 13.43 12.27 -5.53
C GLY A 124 12.02 12.27 -6.14
N GLY A 125 11.06 11.55 -5.54
CA GLY A 125 9.65 11.56 -5.97
C GLY A 125 9.38 10.70 -7.21
N ARG A 126 10.32 9.82 -7.59
CA ARG A 126 10.20 8.98 -8.77
C ARG A 126 9.21 7.84 -8.55
N ALA A 127 8.17 7.75 -9.39
CA ALA A 127 7.29 6.60 -9.40
C ALA A 127 8.03 5.33 -9.88
N LEU A 128 8.10 4.33 -9.00
CA LEU A 128 8.71 3.03 -9.26
C LEU A 128 7.66 2.00 -9.67
N LEU A 129 6.48 2.07 -9.03
CA LEU A 129 5.30 1.32 -9.39
C LEU A 129 4.07 2.22 -9.24
N SER A 130 3.13 2.07 -10.15
CA SER A 130 1.76 2.50 -9.93
C SER A 130 0.79 1.47 -10.47
N THR A 131 -0.30 1.24 -9.75
CA THR A 131 -1.43 0.46 -10.24
C THR A 131 -2.70 1.29 -10.27
N ALA A 132 -3.57 0.96 -11.21
CA ALA A 132 -4.88 1.58 -11.31
C ALA A 132 -5.92 0.56 -11.78
N LEU A 133 -7.06 0.54 -11.10
CA LEU A 133 -8.26 -0.14 -11.60
C LEU A 133 -8.77 0.62 -12.84
N ARG A 134 -8.57 0.03 -14.02
CA ARG A 134 -9.00 0.60 -15.31
C ARG A 134 -10.33 0.04 -15.79
N ASP A 135 -10.55 -1.25 -15.54
CA ASP A 135 -11.74 -2.00 -15.94
C ASP A 135 -12.31 -2.71 -14.70
N PRO A 136 -13.34 -2.14 -14.05
CA PRO A 136 -13.96 -2.73 -12.86
C PRO A 136 -14.58 -4.12 -13.11
N ALA A 137 -14.88 -4.48 -14.36
CA ALA A 137 -15.42 -5.79 -14.72
C ALA A 137 -14.36 -6.90 -14.63
N ARG A 138 -13.08 -6.55 -14.56
CA ARG A 138 -11.97 -7.50 -14.41
C ARG A 138 -11.49 -7.56 -12.97
N ARG A 139 -10.91 -8.71 -12.61
CA ARG A 139 -10.24 -8.97 -11.32
C ARG A 139 -8.74 -8.65 -11.41
N THR A 140 -8.43 -7.53 -12.07
CA THR A 140 -7.05 -7.08 -12.29
C THR A 140 -6.94 -5.56 -12.23
N VAL A 141 -5.78 -5.10 -11.78
CA VAL A 141 -5.34 -3.71 -11.92
C VAL A 141 -4.30 -3.60 -13.02
N GLN A 142 -4.29 -2.48 -13.72
CA GLN A 142 -3.23 -2.18 -14.67
C GLN A 142 -2.02 -1.68 -13.90
N ALA A 143 -0.91 -2.40 -13.95
CA ALA A 143 0.34 -2.00 -13.34
C ALA A 143 1.28 -1.35 -14.37
N GLU A 144 2.03 -0.36 -13.91
CA GLU A 144 3.13 0.26 -14.63
C GLU A 144 4.32 0.36 -13.66
N TRP A 145 5.45 -0.25 -14.00
CA TRP A 145 6.67 -0.16 -13.19
C TRP A 145 7.88 0.28 -14.00
N HIS A 146 8.77 0.99 -13.31
CA HIS A 146 9.96 1.56 -13.91
C HIS A 146 10.92 0.47 -14.43
N THR A 147 11.50 0.69 -15.61
CA THR A 147 12.42 -0.27 -16.23
C THR A 147 13.78 0.35 -16.51
N ALA A 148 13.84 1.50 -17.19
CA ALA A 148 15.10 2.19 -17.49
C ALA A 148 14.87 3.66 -17.91
N GLY A 149 15.86 4.52 -17.70
CA GLY A 149 15.78 5.94 -18.10
C GLY A 149 14.59 6.67 -17.46
N ALA A 150 14.28 7.91 -17.85
CA ALA A 150 13.18 8.65 -17.20
C ALA A 150 11.78 8.12 -17.53
N THR A 151 11.60 7.45 -18.68
CA THR A 151 10.26 7.21 -19.25
C THR A 151 9.94 5.76 -19.58
N ARG A 152 10.91 4.82 -19.59
CA ARG A 152 10.57 3.43 -19.93
C ARG A 152 9.94 2.74 -18.73
N VAL A 153 8.71 2.30 -18.95
CA VAL A 153 7.93 1.50 -18.02
C VAL A 153 7.53 0.19 -18.69
N THR A 154 7.41 -0.86 -17.90
CA THR A 154 6.73 -2.08 -18.31
C THR A 154 5.29 -2.01 -17.82
N ARG A 155 4.36 -2.48 -18.64
CA ARG A 155 2.94 -2.49 -18.33
C ARG A 155 2.42 -3.92 -18.37
N ALA A 156 1.72 -4.33 -17.32
CA ALA A 156 1.06 -5.64 -17.29
C ALA A 156 -0.13 -5.60 -16.33
N PRO A 157 -1.15 -6.45 -16.56
CA PRO A 157 -2.17 -6.68 -15.56
C PRO A 157 -1.58 -7.45 -14.37
N LEU A 158 -1.96 -7.02 -13.16
CA LEU A 158 -1.73 -7.74 -11.91
C LEU A 158 -3.07 -8.06 -11.25
N PRO A 159 -3.17 -9.13 -10.45
CA PRO A 159 -4.39 -9.42 -9.70
C PRO A 159 -4.74 -8.24 -8.78
N ASP A 160 -6.04 -8.00 -8.57
CA ASP A 160 -6.52 -6.90 -7.73
C ASP A 160 -6.70 -7.29 -6.25
N ASP A 161 -6.23 -8.47 -5.84
CA ASP A 161 -6.33 -8.99 -4.48
C ASP A 161 -4.99 -9.02 -3.72
N ARG A 162 -3.86 -8.72 -4.38
CA ARG A 162 -2.51 -8.71 -3.81
C ARG A 162 -1.74 -7.48 -4.27
N LEU A 163 -0.88 -6.94 -3.39
CA LEU A 163 -0.05 -5.80 -3.75
C LEU A 163 0.81 -6.12 -4.96
N GLY A 164 0.78 -5.27 -5.97
CA GLY A 164 1.70 -5.38 -7.09
C GLY A 164 3.13 -5.18 -6.64
N THR A 165 3.37 -4.36 -5.60
CA THR A 165 4.68 -4.23 -4.94
C THR A 165 5.22 -5.61 -4.52
N ALA A 166 4.42 -6.41 -3.81
CA ALA A 166 4.83 -7.76 -3.38
C ALA A 166 5.02 -8.75 -4.56
N LEU A 167 4.42 -8.48 -5.72
CA LEU A 167 4.54 -9.33 -6.91
C LEU A 167 5.71 -8.95 -7.83
N LEU A 168 6.27 -7.74 -7.69
CA LEU A 168 7.35 -7.27 -8.56
C LEU A 168 8.58 -8.19 -8.60
N PRO A 169 9.05 -8.78 -7.49
CA PRO A 169 10.15 -9.75 -7.50
C PRO A 169 9.92 -10.96 -8.42
N LEU A 170 8.66 -11.30 -8.70
CA LEU A 170 8.29 -12.40 -9.60
C LEU A 170 8.09 -11.95 -11.06
N ARG A 171 8.12 -10.65 -11.33
CA ARG A 171 7.80 -10.06 -12.65
C ARG A 171 8.95 -9.27 -13.27
N VAL A 172 9.94 -8.88 -12.47
CA VAL A 172 11.04 -8.01 -12.90
C VAL A 172 12.34 -8.81 -12.95
N ALA A 173 12.99 -8.82 -14.11
CA ALA A 173 14.22 -9.60 -14.32
C ALA A 173 15.46 -9.05 -13.60
N GLY A 174 15.48 -7.76 -13.24
CA GLY A 174 16.63 -7.13 -12.58
C GLY A 174 17.85 -6.94 -13.48
N THR A 175 17.67 -6.93 -14.81
CA THR A 175 18.79 -6.84 -15.77
C THR A 175 19.25 -5.41 -16.01
N THR A 176 18.41 -4.42 -15.71
CA THR A 176 18.74 -2.99 -15.82
C THR A 176 18.89 -2.34 -14.44
N GLU A 177 19.56 -1.20 -14.37
CA GLU A 177 19.63 -0.41 -13.13
C GLU A 177 18.24 0.00 -12.62
N GLY A 178 17.35 0.42 -13.51
CA GLY A 178 15.97 0.77 -13.14
C GLY A 178 15.21 -0.41 -12.55
N GLN A 179 15.32 -1.60 -13.15
CA GLN A 179 14.72 -2.81 -12.63
C GLN A 179 15.31 -3.22 -11.27
N ARG A 180 16.63 -3.12 -11.09
CA ARG A 180 17.27 -3.39 -9.78
C ARG A 180 16.81 -2.40 -8.71
N HIS A 181 16.61 -1.13 -9.06
CA HIS A 181 16.09 -0.14 -8.13
C HIS A 181 14.63 -0.42 -7.75
N VAL A 182 13.78 -0.81 -8.71
CA VAL A 182 12.41 -1.26 -8.44
C VAL A 182 12.40 -2.47 -7.50
N LEU A 183 13.24 -3.48 -7.77
CA LEU A 183 13.36 -4.67 -6.93
C LEU A 183 13.88 -4.37 -5.52
N ALA A 184 14.78 -3.41 -5.37
CA ALA A 184 15.30 -3.04 -4.05
C ALA A 184 14.29 -2.25 -3.21
N ALA A 185 13.34 -1.57 -3.86
CA ALA A 185 12.33 -0.73 -3.21
C ALA A 185 11.03 -1.47 -2.87
N ALA A 186 10.76 -2.58 -3.55
CA ALA A 186 9.56 -3.40 -3.41
C ALA A 186 9.74 -4.50 -2.34
#